data_AF-A0A382DRR7-F1
#
_entry.id   AF-A0A382DRR7-F1
#
_cell.length_a   1.000
_cell.length_b   1.000
_cell.length_c   1.000
_cell.angle_alpha   90.00
_cell.angle_beta   90.00
_cell.angle_gamma   90.00
#
_symmetry.space_group_name_H-M   'P 1'
#
loop_
_entity.id
_entity.type
_entity.pdbx_description
1 polymer ?
#
loop_
_entity_poly.entity_id
_entity_poly.type
_entity_poly.pdbx_seq_one_letter_code
_entity_poly.pdbx_strand_id
1 'polypeptide(L)'
;MDINNQKVTFLLSFGHTGIDWLHSLFDSHPQILIMPCFSFYRSWKILNADLAETSDAMHDIWINYFNSKGMQSKESKQFYNVEEMERFSSKFLENLVAKGIGRKETFWSIIQSYAWAKNIDFNQISTVIEHEHASFPYKEIFKDFTEPKIIMIYRDPRASIAGFYKGINKKYANWPDIYEYFINMSLEEWMNSFDLFRMCKYQLDNRLKLVKNEELSRNTKQEMV
;
A
#
# COMPACT_ATOMS: atom_id res chain seq x y z
N MET A 1 2.29 14.67 -17.37
CA MET A 1 2.52 15.23 -16.03
C MET A 1 3.94 14.86 -15.62
N ASP A 2 4.73 15.80 -15.11
CA ASP A 2 6.09 15.53 -14.65
C ASP A 2 6.04 14.70 -13.35
N ILE A 3 6.71 13.55 -13.34
CA ILE A 3 6.83 12.64 -12.17
C ILE A 3 7.41 13.38 -10.96
N ASN A 4 8.18 14.44 -11.18
CA ASN A 4 8.85 15.19 -10.12
C ASN A 4 7.92 16.04 -9.25
N ASN A 5 6.69 16.31 -9.69
CA ASN A 5 5.74 17.18 -8.98
C ASN A 5 4.54 16.42 -8.38
N GLN A 6 4.63 15.09 -8.30
CA GLN A 6 3.50 14.24 -7.95
C GLN A 6 3.37 14.03 -6.43
N LYS A 7 2.16 14.26 -5.92
CA LYS A 7 1.83 14.17 -4.50
C LYS A 7 1.44 12.74 -4.16
N VAL A 8 2.35 12.01 -3.53
CA VAL A 8 2.08 10.69 -2.95
C VAL A 8 2.11 10.78 -1.42
N THR A 9 1.18 10.10 -0.79
CA THR A 9 1.13 9.90 0.66
C THR A 9 1.17 8.40 0.94
N PHE A 10 2.12 7.95 1.74
CA PHE A 10 2.24 6.55 2.13
C PHE A 10 1.44 6.30 3.40
N LEU A 11 0.52 5.35 3.33
CA LEU A 11 -0.23 4.87 4.46
C LEU A 11 0.50 3.66 5.05
N LEU A 12 1.01 3.80 6.26
CA LEU A 12 1.78 2.78 6.99
C LEU A 12 1.11 2.44 8.32
N SER A 13 1.46 1.30 8.91
CA SER A 13 0.89 0.82 10.17
C SER A 13 1.94 0.43 11.19
N PHE A 14 1.57 0.49 12.47
CA PHE A 14 2.25 -0.23 13.54
C PHE A 14 1.73 -1.67 13.63
N GLY A 15 1.89 -2.47 12.58
CA GLY A 15 1.32 -3.82 12.50
C GLY A 15 -0.21 -3.80 12.46
N HIS A 16 -0.87 -4.77 13.11
CA HIS A 16 -2.32 -4.99 12.97
C HIS A 16 -3.20 -3.97 13.71
N THR A 17 -3.33 -2.77 13.14
CA THR A 17 -3.87 -1.58 13.81
C THR A 17 -5.13 -1.00 13.17
N GLY A 18 -5.77 -1.73 12.25
CA GLY A 18 -6.98 -1.26 11.56
C GLY A 18 -6.69 -0.40 10.33
N ILE A 19 -5.52 -0.56 9.71
CA ILE A 19 -5.12 0.21 8.52
C ILE A 19 -6.09 0.04 7.34
N ASP A 20 -6.68 -1.14 7.16
CA ASP A 20 -7.66 -1.40 6.10
C ASP A 20 -8.94 -0.56 6.29
N TRP A 21 -9.33 -0.31 7.55
CA TRP A 21 -10.44 0.59 7.84
C TRP A 21 -10.08 2.03 7.47
N LEU A 22 -8.88 2.49 7.83
CA LEU A 22 -8.41 3.83 7.44
C LEU A 22 -8.29 3.99 5.92
N HIS A 23 -7.82 2.96 5.21
CA HIS A 23 -7.81 2.90 3.74
C HIS A 23 -9.22 3.12 3.17
N SER A 24 -10.22 2.42 3.70
CA SER A 24 -11.62 2.53 3.24
C SER A 24 -12.23 3.93 3.41
N LEU A 25 -11.78 4.69 4.42
CA LEU A 25 -12.25 6.07 4.63
C LEU A 25 -11.74 7.01 3.52
N PHE A 26 -10.56 6.75 2.96
CA PHE A 26 -9.99 7.54 1.87
C PHE A 26 -10.57 7.21 0.50
N ASP A 27 -10.97 5.96 0.29
CA ASP A 27 -11.48 5.45 -1.01
C ASP A 27 -12.75 6.17 -1.51
N SER A 28 -13.48 6.82 -0.60
CA SER A 28 -14.71 7.56 -0.93
C SER A 28 -14.51 8.98 -1.48
N HIS A 29 -13.27 9.49 -1.50
CA HIS A 29 -13.03 10.91 -1.79
C HIS A 29 -12.52 11.15 -3.23
N PRO A 30 -13.23 11.95 -4.06
CA PRO A 30 -12.93 12.08 -5.51
C PRO A 30 -11.57 12.71 -5.83
N GLN A 31 -10.98 13.45 -4.89
CA GLN A 31 -9.65 14.05 -5.04
C GLN A 31 -8.50 13.16 -4.55
N ILE A 32 -8.81 11.94 -4.09
CA ILE A 32 -7.84 10.96 -3.61
C ILE A 32 -7.88 9.76 -4.55
N LEU A 33 -6.73 9.36 -5.07
CA LEU A 33 -6.60 8.10 -5.78
C LEU A 33 -5.93 7.08 -4.88
N ILE A 34 -6.55 5.92 -4.73
CA ILE A 34 -6.03 4.81 -3.94
C ILE A 34 -6.37 3.51 -4.67
N MET A 35 -5.41 2.58 -4.75
CA MET A 35 -5.67 1.25 -5.31
C MET A 35 -6.18 0.33 -4.19
N PRO A 36 -7.19 -0.53 -4.46
CA PRO A 36 -7.67 -1.50 -3.46
C PRO A 36 -6.57 -2.48 -3.05
N CYS A 37 -6.29 -2.68 -1.75
CA CYS A 37 -5.43 -3.77 -1.25
C CYS A 37 -4.08 -3.97 -2.00
N PHE A 38 -3.47 -2.88 -2.47
CA PHE A 38 -2.22 -2.91 -3.22
C PHE A 38 -1.09 -2.30 -2.38
N SER A 39 0.00 -3.06 -2.21
CA SER A 39 1.20 -2.67 -1.47
C SER A 39 2.40 -2.84 -2.40
N PHE A 40 2.73 -1.74 -3.10
CA PHE A 40 3.68 -1.71 -4.18
C PHE A 40 5.06 -2.23 -3.79
N TYR A 41 5.66 -1.73 -2.72
CA TYR A 41 7.02 -2.08 -2.31
C TYR A 41 7.13 -3.53 -1.83
N ARG A 42 6.09 -4.04 -1.18
CA ARG A 42 6.02 -5.46 -0.84
C ARG A 42 5.97 -6.31 -2.10
N SER A 43 5.09 -5.95 -3.03
CA SER A 43 4.92 -6.68 -4.29
C SER A 43 6.19 -6.62 -5.14
N TRP A 44 6.85 -5.46 -5.23
CA TRP A 44 8.14 -5.30 -5.91
C TRP A 44 9.16 -6.35 -5.48
N LYS A 45 9.31 -6.55 -4.16
CA LYS A 45 10.22 -7.56 -3.60
C LYS A 45 9.78 -8.98 -3.87
N ILE A 46 8.50 -9.31 -3.64
CA ILE A 46 7.97 -10.68 -3.84
C ILE A 46 8.10 -11.11 -5.31
N LEU A 47 7.92 -10.16 -6.23
CA LEU A 47 7.99 -10.39 -7.67
C LEU A 47 9.43 -10.39 -8.21
N ASN A 48 10.43 -10.06 -7.39
CA ASN A 48 11.81 -9.83 -7.82
C ASN A 48 11.88 -8.88 -9.02
N ALA A 49 11.11 -7.78 -8.97
CA ALA A 49 10.97 -6.85 -10.10
C ALA A 49 12.30 -6.17 -10.49
N ASP A 50 13.28 -6.11 -9.57
CA ASP A 50 14.64 -5.63 -9.86
C ASP A 50 15.39 -6.47 -10.92
N LEU A 51 14.93 -7.70 -11.23
CA LEU A 51 15.52 -8.56 -12.26
C LEU A 51 15.02 -8.26 -13.67
N ALA A 52 14.00 -7.40 -13.83
CA ALA A 52 13.51 -7.03 -15.15
C ALA A 52 14.51 -6.10 -15.85
N GLU A 53 14.94 -6.49 -17.06
CA GLU A 53 15.89 -5.71 -17.86
C GLU A 53 15.20 -4.90 -18.98
N THR A 54 13.95 -5.22 -19.30
CA THR A 54 13.19 -4.59 -20.39
C THR A 54 11.80 -4.17 -19.94
N SER A 55 11.19 -3.22 -20.67
CA SER A 55 9.80 -2.79 -20.44
C SER A 55 8.81 -3.94 -20.58
N ASP A 56 9.00 -4.83 -21.56
CA ASP A 56 8.15 -6.01 -21.74
C ASP A 56 8.28 -6.99 -20.56
N ALA A 57 9.51 -7.26 -20.09
CA ALA A 57 9.71 -8.15 -18.94
C ALA A 57 9.07 -7.57 -17.65
N MET A 58 9.26 -6.27 -17.40
CA MET A 58 8.61 -5.59 -16.27
C MET A 58 7.09 -5.63 -16.40
N HIS A 59 6.56 -5.39 -17.61
CA HIS A 59 5.14 -5.47 -17.91
C HIS A 59 4.58 -6.86 -17.60
N ASP A 60 5.19 -7.92 -18.13
CA ASP A 60 4.75 -9.29 -17.94
C ASP A 60 4.71 -9.68 -16.46
N ILE A 61 5.73 -9.32 -15.67
CA ILE A 61 5.79 -9.60 -14.23
C ILE A 61 4.54 -9.03 -13.53
N TRP A 62 4.24 -7.76 -13.76
CA TRP A 62 3.13 -7.09 -13.10
C TRP A 62 1.76 -7.52 -13.63
N ILE A 63 1.62 -7.73 -14.94
CA ILE A 63 0.36 -8.21 -15.52
C ILE A 63 0.02 -9.62 -15.02
N ASN A 64 1.01 -10.51 -14.93
CA ASN A 64 0.84 -11.83 -14.33
C ASN A 64 0.45 -11.73 -12.85
N TYR A 65 1.08 -10.81 -12.10
CA TYR A 65 0.71 -10.55 -10.71
C TYR A 65 -0.74 -10.07 -10.57
N PHE A 66 -1.16 -9.06 -11.35
CA PHE A 66 -2.51 -8.54 -11.29
C PHE A 66 -3.56 -9.57 -11.74
N ASN A 67 -3.22 -10.48 -12.66
CA ASN A 67 -4.09 -11.59 -13.07
C ASN A 67 -4.09 -12.79 -12.11
N SER A 68 -3.22 -12.78 -11.09
CA SER A 68 -3.14 -13.88 -10.15
C SER A 68 -4.45 -14.05 -9.34
N LYS A 69 -4.71 -15.29 -8.88
CA LYS A 69 -5.88 -15.60 -8.04
C LYS A 69 -5.94 -14.73 -6.77
N GLY A 70 -4.79 -14.35 -6.24
CA GLY A 70 -4.69 -13.47 -5.08
C GLY A 70 -5.24 -12.09 -5.39
N MET A 71 -4.79 -11.46 -6.48
CA MET A 71 -5.19 -10.11 -6.87
C MET A 71 -6.58 -10.03 -7.49
N GLN A 72 -7.12 -11.13 -8.01
CA GLN A 72 -8.49 -11.21 -8.55
C GLN A 72 -9.51 -11.75 -7.54
N SER A 73 -9.15 -11.83 -6.25
CA SER A 73 -10.08 -12.23 -5.18
C SER A 73 -11.16 -11.16 -4.95
N LYS A 74 -12.28 -11.53 -4.30
CA LYS A 74 -13.37 -10.59 -4.00
C LYS A 74 -12.90 -9.35 -3.20
N GLU A 75 -11.88 -9.50 -2.36
CA GLU A 75 -11.42 -8.47 -1.43
C GLU A 75 -10.31 -7.58 -2.03
N SER A 76 -9.71 -7.97 -3.15
CA SER A 76 -8.55 -7.29 -3.74
C SER A 76 -8.71 -6.98 -5.23
N LYS A 77 -9.90 -7.20 -5.78
CA LYS A 77 -10.17 -7.12 -7.22
C LYS A 77 -9.88 -5.71 -7.74
N GLN A 78 -8.84 -5.58 -8.56
CA GLN A 78 -8.44 -4.30 -9.16
C GLN A 78 -9.35 -3.89 -10.32
N PHE A 79 -9.72 -4.86 -11.16
CA PHE A 79 -10.41 -4.64 -12.44
C PHE A 79 -11.69 -5.46 -12.49
N TYR A 80 -12.81 -4.84 -12.86
CA TYR A 80 -14.12 -5.47 -12.80
C TYR A 80 -14.41 -6.38 -14.01
N ASN A 81 -13.80 -6.06 -15.15
CA ASN A 81 -13.97 -6.75 -16.42
C ASN A 81 -12.63 -6.83 -17.20
N VAL A 82 -12.63 -7.63 -18.27
CA VAL A 82 -11.46 -7.86 -19.12
C VAL A 82 -11.02 -6.57 -19.82
N GLU A 83 -11.97 -5.76 -20.28
CA GLU A 83 -11.68 -4.50 -20.98
C GLU A 83 -10.90 -3.49 -20.11
N GLU A 84 -11.23 -3.36 -18.82
CA GLU A 84 -10.46 -2.57 -17.86
C GLU A 84 -9.02 -3.09 -17.73
N MET A 85 -8.84 -4.41 -17.67
CA MET A 85 -7.52 -5.02 -17.56
C MET A 85 -6.69 -4.86 -18.84
N GLU A 86 -7.31 -4.99 -20.02
CA GLU A 86 -6.67 -4.74 -21.31
C GLU A 86 -6.26 -3.27 -21.45
N ARG A 87 -7.15 -2.36 -21.05
CA ARG A 87 -6.84 -0.93 -20.98
C ARG A 87 -5.66 -0.65 -20.06
N PHE A 88 -5.71 -1.17 -18.83
CA PHE A 88 -4.61 -1.05 -17.88
C PHE A 88 -3.30 -1.57 -18.48
N SER A 89 -3.32 -2.78 -19.02
CA SER A 89 -2.15 -3.45 -19.57
C SER A 89 -1.50 -2.67 -20.70
N SER A 90 -2.30 -2.21 -21.67
CA SER A 90 -1.81 -1.41 -22.79
C SER A 90 -1.18 -0.10 -22.32
N LYS A 91 -1.89 0.63 -21.44
CA LYS A 91 -1.39 1.91 -20.93
C LYS A 91 -0.16 1.76 -20.06
N PHE A 92 -0.05 0.64 -19.34
CA PHE A 92 1.09 0.35 -18.49
C PHE A 92 2.35 0.10 -19.31
N LEU A 93 2.27 -0.71 -20.37
CA LEU A 93 3.40 -0.92 -21.28
C LEU A 93 3.85 0.40 -21.94
N GLU A 94 2.89 1.19 -22.43
CA GLU A 94 3.16 2.52 -23.02
C GLU A 94 3.95 3.40 -22.03
N ASN A 95 3.52 3.44 -20.77
CA ASN A 95 4.18 4.22 -19.73
C ASN A 95 5.59 3.70 -19.40
N LEU A 96 5.79 2.38 -19.31
CA LEU A 96 7.10 1.78 -19.08
C LEU A 96 8.09 2.08 -20.21
N VAL A 97 7.64 2.01 -21.46
CA VAL A 97 8.47 2.35 -22.63
C VAL A 97 8.85 3.83 -22.61
N ALA A 98 7.91 4.71 -22.26
CA ALA A 98 8.13 6.16 -22.29
C ALA A 98 8.98 6.68 -21.11
N LYS A 99 8.87 6.06 -19.92
CA LYS A 99 9.45 6.58 -18.67
C LYS A 99 10.58 5.72 -18.12
N GLY A 100 10.69 4.47 -18.57
CA GLY A 100 11.61 3.48 -18.03
C GLY A 100 10.98 2.57 -16.99
N ILE A 101 11.79 1.61 -16.53
CA ILE A 101 11.39 0.50 -15.65
C ILE A 101 11.93 0.63 -14.22
N GLY A 102 12.52 1.77 -13.86
CA GLY A 102 12.95 2.02 -12.49
C GLY A 102 11.77 1.90 -11.51
N ARG A 103 12.05 1.64 -10.24
CA ARG A 103 11.00 1.35 -9.25
C ARG A 103 10.00 2.50 -9.11
N LYS A 104 10.49 3.73 -9.06
CA LYS A 104 9.65 4.94 -8.99
C LYS A 104 8.83 5.14 -10.27
N GLU A 105 9.45 4.93 -11.43
CA GLU A 105 8.82 5.06 -12.74
C GLU A 105 7.73 4.01 -12.91
N THR A 106 7.99 2.77 -12.46
CA THR A 106 7.04 1.66 -12.48
C THR A 106 5.86 1.92 -11.54
N PHE A 107 6.11 2.39 -10.31
CA PHE A 107 5.06 2.82 -9.38
C PHE A 107 4.09 3.79 -10.06
N TRP A 108 4.62 4.88 -10.61
CA TRP A 108 3.79 5.89 -11.27
C TRP A 108 3.13 5.39 -12.55
N SER A 109 3.79 4.47 -13.27
CA SER A 109 3.22 3.84 -14.46
C SER A 109 2.02 2.96 -14.10
N ILE A 110 2.07 2.20 -12.99
CA ILE A 110 0.93 1.44 -12.48
C ILE A 110 -0.21 2.39 -12.10
N ILE A 111 0.07 3.38 -11.26
CA ILE A 111 -0.96 4.31 -10.74
C ILE A 111 -1.67 5.06 -11.89
N GLN A 112 -0.92 5.59 -12.85
CA GLN A 112 -1.49 6.33 -13.98
C GLN A 112 -2.28 5.42 -14.92
N SER A 113 -1.81 4.20 -15.14
CA SER A 113 -2.53 3.22 -15.97
C SER A 113 -3.80 2.73 -15.30
N TYR A 114 -3.79 2.60 -13.96
CA TYR A 114 -4.97 2.28 -13.17
C TYR A 114 -6.01 3.40 -13.29
N ALA A 115 -5.61 4.66 -13.07
CA ALA A 115 -6.50 5.80 -13.23
C ALA A 115 -7.10 5.85 -14.65
N TRP A 116 -6.27 5.63 -15.67
CA TRP A 116 -6.72 5.60 -17.06
C TRP A 116 -7.73 4.48 -17.33
N ALA A 117 -7.44 3.26 -16.88
CA ALA A 117 -8.35 2.11 -17.04
C ALA A 117 -9.70 2.33 -16.34
N LYS A 118 -9.70 3.06 -15.22
CA LYS A 118 -10.91 3.42 -14.46
C LYS A 118 -11.60 4.69 -14.96
N ASN A 119 -11.11 5.33 -16.03
CA ASN A 119 -11.60 6.62 -16.52
C ASN A 119 -11.58 7.72 -15.44
N ILE A 120 -10.58 7.70 -14.54
CA ILE A 120 -10.38 8.71 -13.50
C ILE A 120 -9.58 9.87 -14.11
N ASP A 121 -10.13 11.08 -14.01
CA ASP A 121 -9.43 12.30 -14.41
C ASP A 121 -8.31 12.62 -13.40
N PHE A 122 -7.09 12.27 -13.77
CA PHE A 122 -5.92 12.46 -12.93
C PHE A 122 -5.67 13.94 -12.56
N ASN A 123 -6.20 14.91 -13.33
CA ASN A 123 -6.04 16.33 -13.03
C ASN A 123 -6.86 16.77 -11.79
N GLN A 124 -7.88 16.01 -11.42
CA GLN A 124 -8.70 16.25 -10.22
C GLN A 124 -8.08 15.62 -8.97
N ILE A 125 -7.08 14.75 -9.14
CA ILE A 125 -6.42 14.04 -8.05
C ILE A 125 -5.42 14.97 -7.36
N SER A 126 -5.70 15.24 -6.09
CA SER A 126 -4.86 16.08 -5.23
C SER A 126 -3.72 15.29 -4.58
N THR A 127 -3.93 14.00 -4.34
CA THR A 127 -2.93 13.08 -3.79
C THR A 127 -3.24 11.65 -4.19
N VAL A 128 -2.19 10.88 -4.40
CA VAL A 128 -2.26 9.41 -4.43
C VAL A 128 -1.96 8.91 -3.02
N ILE A 129 -2.72 7.94 -2.55
CA ILE A 129 -2.41 7.20 -1.32
C ILE A 129 -1.93 5.82 -1.71
N GLU A 130 -0.71 5.47 -1.30
CA GLU A 130 -0.16 4.13 -1.46
C GLU A 130 -0.26 3.39 -0.12
N HIS A 131 -0.91 2.22 -0.13
CA HIS A 131 -1.23 1.47 1.07
C HIS A 131 -0.20 0.37 1.34
N GLU A 132 0.84 0.76 2.08
CA GLU A 132 1.84 -0.16 2.57
C GLU A 132 1.39 -0.69 3.95
N HIS A 133 0.75 -1.87 3.95
CA HIS A 133 0.19 -2.51 5.16
C HIS A 133 1.17 -2.62 6.35
N ALA A 134 2.49 -2.46 6.13
CA ALA A 134 3.54 -2.49 7.13
C ALA A 134 4.57 -1.36 6.90
N SER A 135 5.35 -1.05 7.93
CA SER A 135 6.30 0.06 7.93
C SER A 135 7.67 -0.25 7.32
N PHE A 136 8.00 -1.52 7.07
CA PHE A 136 9.33 -1.94 6.58
C PHE A 136 9.81 -1.32 5.25
N PRO A 137 8.97 -0.88 4.28
CA PRO A 137 9.47 -0.34 3.03
C PRO A 137 9.98 1.10 3.13
N TYR A 138 9.95 1.72 4.31
CA TYR A 138 10.32 3.13 4.49
C TYR A 138 11.65 3.52 3.84
N LYS A 139 12.71 2.71 4.01
CA LYS A 139 14.03 3.03 3.43
C LYS A 139 13.98 3.19 1.93
N GLU A 140 13.17 2.38 1.25
CA GLU A 140 13.01 2.42 -0.19
C GLU A 140 12.12 3.61 -0.60
N ILE A 141 11.07 3.90 0.16
CA ILE A 141 10.26 5.12 -0.01
C ILE A 141 11.13 6.38 0.03
N PHE A 142 12.01 6.50 1.02
CA PHE A 142 12.91 7.67 1.16
C PHE A 142 14.01 7.76 0.10
N LYS A 143 14.33 6.66 -0.58
CA LYS A 143 15.24 6.69 -1.73
C LYS A 143 14.53 7.17 -3.00
N ASP A 144 13.30 6.72 -3.20
CA ASP A 144 12.54 7.01 -4.42
C ASP A 144 11.88 8.41 -4.36
N PHE A 145 11.52 8.85 -3.16
CA PHE A 145 10.82 10.11 -2.91
C PHE A 145 11.63 10.98 -1.95
N THR A 146 11.98 12.18 -2.41
CA THR A 146 12.75 13.16 -1.62
C THR A 146 11.91 13.75 -0.48
N GLU A 147 10.61 13.96 -0.72
CA GLU A 147 9.71 14.58 0.25
C GLU A 147 8.42 13.76 0.47
N PRO A 148 8.51 12.50 0.94
CA PRO A 148 7.33 11.68 1.12
C PRO A 148 6.46 12.25 2.24
N LYS A 149 5.14 12.18 2.04
CA LYS A 149 4.15 12.34 3.11
C LYS A 149 3.81 10.97 3.66
N ILE A 150 3.72 10.86 4.97
CA ILE A 150 3.45 9.59 5.65
C ILE A 150 2.29 9.77 6.61
N ILE A 151 1.30 8.88 6.50
CA ILE A 151 0.26 8.68 7.50
C ILE A 151 0.55 7.34 8.16
N MET A 152 0.75 7.34 9.48
CA MET A 152 0.90 6.11 10.25
C MET A 152 -0.30 5.91 11.18
N ILE A 153 -0.94 4.75 11.08
CA ILE A 153 -1.92 4.33 12.08
C ILE A 153 -1.25 3.51 13.18
N TYR A 154 -1.62 3.80 14.41
CA TYR A 154 -1.17 3.07 15.60
C TYR A 154 -2.34 2.76 16.52
N ARG A 155 -2.14 1.78 17.39
CA ARG A 155 -3.12 1.30 18.36
C ARG A 155 -2.42 1.08 19.70
N ASP A 156 -3.15 0.79 20.76
CA ASP A 156 -2.57 0.11 21.91
C ASP A 156 -1.83 -1.18 21.44
N PRO A 157 -0.52 -1.33 21.73
CA PRO A 157 0.27 -2.49 21.29
C PRO A 157 -0.35 -3.81 21.76
N ARG A 158 -0.95 -3.85 22.96
CA ARG A 158 -1.60 -5.05 23.49
C ARG A 158 -2.78 -5.45 22.61
N ALA A 159 -3.55 -4.47 22.16
CA ALA A 159 -4.71 -4.71 21.32
C ALA A 159 -4.32 -5.07 19.87
N SER A 160 -3.24 -4.48 19.34
CA SER A 160 -2.66 -4.84 18.03
C SER A 160 -2.19 -6.30 18.03
N ILE A 161 -1.35 -6.67 19.00
CA ILE A 161 -0.82 -8.02 19.17
C ILE A 161 -1.97 -9.02 19.38
N ALA A 162 -2.91 -8.75 20.28
CA ALA A 162 -4.07 -9.63 20.50
C ALA A 162 -4.93 -9.83 19.24
N GLY A 163 -5.11 -8.78 18.43
CA GLY A 163 -5.79 -8.88 17.13
C GLY A 163 -5.05 -9.80 16.17
N PHE A 164 -3.73 -9.67 16.11
CA PHE A 164 -2.87 -10.52 15.30
C PHE A 164 -2.98 -12.01 15.71
N TYR A 165 -2.88 -12.31 17.02
CA TYR A 165 -3.10 -13.66 17.56
C TYR A 165 -4.47 -14.24 17.20
N LYS A 166 -5.53 -13.44 17.32
CA LYS A 166 -6.88 -13.89 16.95
C LYS A 166 -6.94 -14.30 15.47
N GLY A 167 -6.24 -13.56 14.60
CA GLY A 167 -6.11 -13.88 13.18
C GLY A 167 -5.37 -15.20 12.94
N ILE A 168 -4.29 -15.44 13.68
CA ILE A 168 -3.50 -16.67 13.60
C ILE A 168 -4.30 -17.86 14.08
N ASN A 169 -4.94 -17.79 15.25
CA ASN A 169 -5.76 -18.88 15.77
C ASN A 169 -6.81 -19.30 14.73
N LYS A 170 -7.46 -18.33 14.08
CA LYS A 170 -8.48 -18.62 13.06
C LYS A 170 -7.92 -19.38 11.86
N LYS A 171 -6.67 -19.13 11.46
CA LYS A 171 -6.07 -19.69 10.23
C LYS A 171 -5.17 -20.90 10.48
N TYR A 172 -4.54 -20.99 11.65
CA TYR A 172 -3.40 -21.86 11.91
C TYR A 172 -3.42 -22.51 13.30
N ALA A 173 -4.58 -22.57 13.99
CA ALA A 173 -4.68 -23.15 15.34
C ALA A 173 -4.04 -24.53 15.50
N ASN A 174 -3.94 -25.31 14.43
CA ASN A 174 -3.41 -26.67 14.46
C ASN A 174 -1.88 -26.77 14.25
N TRP A 175 -1.17 -25.64 14.15
CA TRP A 175 0.27 -25.61 13.85
C TRP A 175 1.06 -25.14 15.09
N PRO A 176 1.70 -26.05 15.84
CA PRO A 176 2.26 -25.73 17.16
C PRO A 176 3.39 -24.69 17.13
N ASP A 177 4.21 -24.67 16.08
CA ASP A 177 5.39 -23.81 16.00
C ASP A 177 5.10 -22.42 15.40
N ILE A 178 3.87 -22.19 14.91
CA ILE A 178 3.56 -20.98 14.14
C ILE A 178 3.38 -19.75 15.04
N TYR A 179 3.07 -19.97 16.31
CA TYR A 179 2.84 -18.90 17.28
C TYR A 179 4.11 -18.11 17.56
N GLU A 180 5.23 -18.78 17.83
CA GLU A 180 6.48 -18.11 18.14
C GLU A 180 6.97 -17.27 16.96
N TYR A 181 6.94 -17.83 15.76
CA TYR A 181 7.27 -17.11 14.52
C TYR A 181 6.46 -15.82 14.38
N PHE A 182 5.15 -15.92 14.53
CA PHE A 182 4.26 -14.79 14.34
C PHE A 182 4.35 -13.75 15.46
N ILE A 183 4.63 -14.15 16.70
CA ILE A 183 4.89 -13.23 17.81
C ILE A 183 6.13 -12.39 17.50
N ASN A 184 7.22 -13.06 17.13
CA ASN A 184 8.48 -12.40 16.81
C ASN A 184 8.27 -11.43 15.65
N MET A 185 7.57 -11.86 14.59
CA MET A 185 7.23 -10.99 13.47
C MET A 185 6.40 -9.78 13.89
N SER A 186 5.37 -9.95 14.75
CA SER A 186 4.54 -8.82 15.21
C SER A 186 5.31 -7.84 16.09
N LEU A 187 6.22 -8.33 16.93
CA LEU A 187 7.10 -7.50 17.74
C LEU A 187 8.11 -6.75 16.87
N GLU A 188 8.72 -7.43 15.90
CA GLU A 188 9.63 -6.82 14.92
C GLU A 188 8.93 -5.74 14.09
N GLU A 189 7.71 -5.99 13.60
CA GLU A 189 6.91 -4.97 12.92
C GLU A 189 6.66 -3.76 13.81
N TRP A 190 6.35 -3.98 15.09
CA TRP A 190 6.13 -2.91 16.05
C TRP A 190 7.41 -2.09 16.30
N MET A 191 8.54 -2.76 16.49
CA MET A 191 9.84 -2.11 16.69
C MET A 191 10.27 -1.32 15.46
N ASN A 192 10.15 -1.89 14.26
CA ASN A 192 10.44 -1.21 13.00
C ASN A 192 9.59 0.05 12.82
N SER A 193 8.30 -0.04 13.18
CA SER A 193 7.38 1.10 13.11
C SER A 193 7.75 2.19 14.11
N PHE A 194 8.20 1.80 15.30
CA PHE A 194 8.68 2.74 16.31
C PHE A 194 9.97 3.44 15.88
N ASP A 195 10.92 2.70 15.31
CA ASP A 195 12.15 3.27 14.76
C ASP A 195 11.86 4.23 13.62
N LEU A 196 10.96 3.86 12.71
CA LEU A 196 10.49 4.75 11.65
C LEU A 196 9.88 6.02 12.24
N PHE A 197 9.00 5.90 13.23
CA PHE A 197 8.43 7.05 13.90
C PHE A 197 9.50 7.93 14.55
N ARG A 198 10.50 7.35 15.24
CA ARG A 198 11.59 8.13 15.85
C ARG A 198 12.43 8.85 14.82
N MET A 199 12.74 8.21 13.70
CA MET A 199 13.46 8.83 12.58
C MET A 199 12.63 9.95 11.95
N CYS A 200 11.39 9.65 11.61
CA CYS A 200 10.51 10.54 10.86
C CYS A 200 9.98 11.71 11.68
N LYS A 201 9.78 11.57 12.99
CA LYS A 201 9.21 12.63 13.83
C LYS A 201 10.00 13.94 13.72
N TYR A 202 11.33 13.86 13.62
CA TYR A 202 12.18 15.04 13.48
C TYR A 202 12.43 15.44 12.02
N GLN A 203 12.44 14.49 11.09
CA GLN A 203 12.77 14.73 9.68
C GLN A 203 11.56 15.16 8.83
N LEU A 204 10.37 14.65 9.14
CA LEU A 204 9.17 14.86 8.34
C LEU A 204 8.33 16.06 8.79
N ASP A 205 8.44 16.48 10.04
CA ASP A 205 7.64 17.57 10.61
C ASP A 205 6.14 17.45 10.21
N ASN A 206 5.59 18.43 9.49
CA ASN A 206 4.19 18.44 9.06
C ASN A 206 3.82 17.35 8.03
N ARG A 207 4.81 16.67 7.44
CA ARG A 207 4.64 15.56 6.48
C ARG A 207 4.39 14.21 7.13
N LEU A 208 4.53 14.10 8.46
CA LEU A 208 4.11 12.93 9.23
C LEU A 208 2.78 13.21 9.93
N LYS A 209 1.80 12.32 9.75
CA LYS A 209 0.56 12.31 10.50
C LYS A 209 0.39 10.98 11.22
N LEU A 210 0.03 11.03 12.49
CA LEU A 210 -0.30 9.86 13.27
C LEU A 210 -1.80 9.77 13.47
N VAL A 211 -2.37 8.60 13.23
CA VAL A 211 -3.78 8.30 13.46
C VAL A 211 -3.85 7.27 14.57
N LYS A 212 -4.54 7.60 15.66
CA LYS A 212 -4.78 6.66 16.74
C LYS A 212 -6.05 5.89 16.47
N ASN A 213 -5.96 4.57 16.34
CA ASN A 213 -7.12 3.73 16.03
C ASN A 213 -8.24 3.85 17.08
N GLU A 214 -7.90 4.01 18.37
CA GLU A 214 -8.90 4.21 19.44
C GLU A 214 -9.71 5.50 19.27
N GLU A 215 -9.13 6.53 18.65
CA GLU A 215 -9.84 7.79 18.37
C GLU A 215 -10.71 7.63 17.12
N LEU A 216 -10.18 6.99 16.08
CA LEU A 216 -10.91 6.68 14.85
C LEU A 216 -12.15 5.80 15.10
N SER A 217 -12.05 4.85 16.03
CA SER A 217 -13.10 3.87 16.30
C SER A 217 -14.11 4.31 17.37
N ARG A 218 -13.86 5.41 18.08
CA ARG A 218 -14.63 5.83 19.26
C ARG A 218 -16.12 6.06 18.97
N ASN A 219 -16.44 6.56 17.78
CA ASN A 219 -17.79 6.98 17.39
C ASN A 219 -18.40 6.12 16.27
N THR A 220 -17.82 4.97 15.94
CA THR A 220 -18.32 4.11 14.84
C THR A 220 -19.80 3.75 14.95
N LYS A 221 -20.34 3.63 16.17
CA LYS A 221 -21.80 3.42 16.38
C LYS A 221 -22.69 4.62 16.03
N GLN A 222 -22.15 5.84 16.06
CA GLN A 222 -22.86 7.07 15.71
C GLN A 222 -22.66 7.46 14.24
N GLU A 223 -21.51 7.10 13.65
CA GLU A 223 -21.11 7.49 12.29
C GLU A 223 -21.57 6.52 11.20
N MET A 224 -22.00 5.30 11.56
CA MET A 224 -22.52 4.28 10.63
C MET A 224 -24.06 4.21 10.62
N VAL A 225 -24.74 5.29 11.02
CA VAL A 225 -26.22 5.43 10.98
C VAL A 225 -26.66 6.03 9.66
#